data_AF-A0A949R172-F1
#
_entry.id   AF-A0A949R172-F1
#
_cell.length_a   1.000
_cell.length_b   1.000
_cell.length_c   1.000
_cell.angle_alpha   90.00
_cell.angle_beta   90.00
_cell.angle_gamma   90.00
#
_symmetry.space_group_name_H-M   'P 1'
#
loop_
_entity.id
_entity.type
_entity.pdbx_description
1 polymer ?
#
loop_
_entity_poly.entity_id
_entity_poly.type
_entity_poly.pdbx_seq_one_letter_code
_entity_poly.pdbx_strand_id
1 'polypeptide(L)'
;MNFSIKRITLSFLLGLALGAAMTEASYFLLKKENREPGVIELVIPAGTGGLIRAGETPPDIPKDMRFVVGDTLKVINEDGESHQLGPLWIPANATATLKMETEENYMYECSFQTGSYMGVTIMEPVTWRTRIYGVTFAGFPLGAMFAVYSGLVGGKKRKTP
;
A
#
# COMPACT_ATOMS: atom_id res chain seq x y z
N MET A 1 -21.47 -17.16 39.91
CA MET A 1 -20.96 -16.21 38.89
C MET A 1 -22.06 -16.02 37.84
N ASN A 2 -22.91 -15.00 37.94
CA ASN A 2 -23.82 -14.69 36.84
C ASN A 2 -23.09 -13.76 35.87
N PHE A 3 -22.30 -14.37 34.99
CA PHE A 3 -21.81 -13.66 33.83
C PHE A 3 -23.01 -13.27 32.98
N SER A 4 -23.28 -11.98 32.87
CA SER A 4 -24.26 -11.51 31.89
C SER A 4 -23.65 -11.74 30.51
N ILE A 5 -24.07 -12.81 29.83
CA ILE A 5 -23.59 -13.19 28.49
C ILE A 5 -23.66 -11.98 27.55
N LYS A 6 -24.74 -11.20 27.63
CA LYS A 6 -24.93 -9.94 26.88
C LYS A 6 -23.76 -8.95 27.07
N ARG A 7 -23.26 -8.80 28.30
CA ARG A 7 -22.15 -7.89 28.64
C ARG A 7 -20.82 -8.40 28.07
N ILE A 8 -20.57 -9.70 28.18
CA ILE A 8 -19.36 -10.34 27.63
C ILE A 8 -19.34 -10.19 26.11
N THR A 9 -20.45 -10.51 25.43
CA THR A 9 -20.57 -10.37 23.98
C THR A 9 -20.38 -8.93 23.54
N LEU A 10 -20.97 -7.96 24.25
CA LEU A 10 -20.82 -6.54 23.93
C LEU A 10 -19.37 -6.07 24.09
N SER A 11 -18.69 -6.49 25.17
CA SER A 11 -17.28 -6.15 25.40
C SER A 11 -16.36 -6.79 24.36
N PHE A 12 -16.65 -8.02 23.91
CA PHE A 12 -15.92 -8.67 22.83
C PHE A 12 -16.09 -7.93 21.50
N LEU A 13 -17.34 -7.61 21.12
CA LEU A 13 -17.63 -6.86 19.89
C LEU A 13 -16.99 -5.47 19.91
N LEU A 14 -16.94 -4.81 21.08
CA LEU A 14 -16.25 -3.53 21.23
C LEU A 14 -14.75 -3.66 20.94
N GLY A 15 -14.09 -4.72 21.42
CA GLY A 15 -12.68 -4.95 21.13
C GLY A 15 -12.42 -5.29 19.66
N LEU A 16 -13.31 -6.06 19.01
CA LEU A 16 -13.24 -6.27 17.56
C LEU A 16 -13.40 -4.95 16.78
N ALA A 17 -14.36 -4.12 17.16
CA ALA A 17 -14.61 -2.84 16.51
C ALA A 17 -13.42 -1.88 16.67
N LEU A 18 -12.80 -1.81 17.86
CA LEU A 18 -11.59 -1.02 18.06
C LEU A 18 -10.39 -1.58 17.29
N GLY A 19 -10.22 -2.90 17.27
CA GLY A 19 -9.18 -3.55 16.47
C GLY A 19 -9.33 -3.21 14.99
N ALA A 20 -10.54 -3.30 14.45
CA ALA A 20 -10.85 -2.91 13.08
C ALA A 20 -10.56 -1.43 12.80
N ALA A 21 -11.01 -0.54 13.69
CA ALA A 21 -10.77 0.89 13.56
C ALA A 21 -9.27 1.23 13.57
N MET A 22 -8.49 0.59 14.45
CA MET A 22 -7.04 0.79 14.49
C MET A 22 -6.36 0.28 13.21
N THR A 23 -6.73 -0.91 12.71
CA THR A 23 -6.13 -1.44 11.48
C THR A 23 -6.45 -0.57 10.26
N GLU A 24 -7.69 -0.09 10.13
CA GLU A 24 -8.08 0.82 9.05
C GLU A 24 -7.36 2.17 9.17
N ALA A 25 -7.25 2.71 10.39
CA ALA A 25 -6.48 3.92 10.65
C ALA A 25 -5.01 3.74 10.25
N SER A 26 -4.40 2.59 10.55
CA SER A 26 -3.03 2.28 10.13
C SER A 26 -2.91 2.25 8.61
N TYR A 27 -3.80 1.56 7.90
CA TYR A 27 -3.78 1.51 6.43
C TYR A 27 -3.93 2.89 5.79
N PHE A 28 -4.81 3.72 6.36
CA PHE A 28 -5.01 5.10 5.93
C PHE A 28 -3.77 5.97 6.18
N LEU A 29 -3.18 5.91 7.38
CA LEU A 29 -1.99 6.69 7.75
C LEU A 29 -0.77 6.29 6.93
N LEU A 30 -0.59 5.00 6.65
CA LEU A 30 0.48 4.46 5.80
C LEU A 30 0.24 4.69 4.31
N LYS A 31 -0.91 5.29 3.92
CA LYS A 31 -1.32 5.47 2.52
C LYS A 31 -1.12 4.21 1.69
N LYS A 32 -1.45 3.04 2.26
CA LYS A 32 -1.36 1.78 1.51
C LYS A 32 -2.39 1.81 0.39
N GLU A 33 -1.96 1.40 -0.79
CA GLU A 33 -2.83 1.34 -1.96
C GLU A 33 -3.85 0.21 -1.78
N ASN A 34 -5.13 0.56 -1.85
CA ASN A 34 -6.25 -0.36 -1.76
C ASN A 34 -6.83 -0.59 -3.16
N ARG A 35 -5.98 -1.11 -4.05
CA ARG A 35 -6.37 -1.44 -5.41
C ARG A 35 -5.86 -2.81 -5.80
N GLU A 36 -6.54 -3.41 -6.76
CA GLU A 36 -6.06 -4.62 -7.41
C GLU A 36 -4.87 -4.29 -8.32
N PRO A 37 -3.98 -5.27 -8.57
CA PRO A 37 -2.86 -5.07 -9.46
C PRO A 37 -3.33 -4.81 -10.90
N GLY A 38 -2.68 -3.90 -11.59
CA GLY A 38 -3.07 -3.44 -12.92
C GLY A 38 -1.89 -3.02 -13.79
N VAL A 39 -2.19 -2.52 -14.99
CA VAL A 39 -1.19 -1.98 -15.91
C VAL A 39 -1.10 -0.47 -15.70
N ILE A 40 0.10 0.02 -15.36
CA ILE A 40 0.38 1.45 -15.22
C ILE A 40 1.24 1.86 -16.41
N GLU A 41 0.78 2.85 -17.16
CA GLU A 41 1.49 3.35 -18.34
C GLU A 41 2.34 4.58 -17.98
N LEU A 42 3.60 4.56 -18.43
CA LEU A 42 4.52 5.68 -18.38
C LEU A 42 4.87 6.05 -19.82
N VAL A 43 4.44 7.22 -20.27
CA VAL A 43 4.78 7.73 -21.60
C VAL A 43 5.98 8.64 -21.48
N ILE A 44 7.02 8.40 -22.29
CA ILE A 44 8.15 9.31 -22.45
C ILE A 44 7.85 10.16 -23.69
N PRO A 45 7.53 11.46 -23.52
CA PRO A 45 7.12 12.30 -24.64
C PRO A 45 8.26 12.54 -25.63
N ALA A 46 7.88 12.85 -26.87
CA ALA A 46 8.84 13.25 -27.89
C ALA A 46 9.62 14.51 -27.48
N GLY A 47 10.95 14.51 -27.73
CA GLY A 47 11.82 15.63 -27.36
C GLY A 47 12.34 15.57 -25.92
N THR A 48 12.03 14.52 -25.17
CA THR A 48 12.55 14.30 -23.82
C THR A 48 14.08 14.32 -23.78
N GLY A 49 14.77 13.61 -24.66
CA GLY A 49 16.24 13.64 -24.76
C GLY A 49 16.79 15.03 -25.05
N GLY A 50 16.03 15.85 -25.79
CA GLY A 50 16.33 17.27 -26.01
C GLY A 50 16.32 18.10 -24.72
N LEU A 51 15.25 17.96 -23.93
CA LEU A 51 15.10 18.64 -22.64
C LEU A 51 16.19 18.23 -21.66
N ILE A 52 16.47 16.93 -21.57
CA ILE A 52 17.50 16.39 -20.67
C ILE A 52 18.90 16.90 -21.06
N ARG A 53 19.23 16.96 -22.35
CA ARG A 53 20.49 17.57 -22.83
C ARG A 53 20.60 19.06 -22.51
N ALA A 54 19.46 19.77 -22.46
CA ALA A 54 19.40 21.16 -22.01
C ALA A 54 19.49 21.31 -20.47
N GLY A 55 19.50 20.20 -19.72
CA GLY A 55 19.47 20.18 -18.25
C GLY A 55 18.08 20.43 -17.67
N GLU A 56 17.04 20.40 -18.49
CA GLU A 56 15.64 20.59 -18.08
C GLU A 56 14.98 19.23 -17.78
N THR A 57 14.10 19.21 -16.79
CA THR A 57 13.34 17.99 -16.45
C THR A 57 11.98 18.05 -17.15
N PRO A 58 11.61 17.04 -17.95
CA PRO A 58 10.30 16.98 -18.58
C PRO A 58 9.19 17.07 -17.51
N PRO A 59 8.18 17.94 -17.68
CA PRO A 59 7.14 18.14 -16.66
C PRO A 59 6.21 16.93 -16.50
N ASP A 60 6.06 16.12 -17.55
CA ASP A 60 5.10 15.01 -17.58
C ASP A 60 5.64 13.71 -16.97
N ILE A 61 6.94 13.65 -16.64
CA ILE A 61 7.57 12.45 -16.08
C ILE A 61 7.64 12.57 -14.56
N PRO A 62 6.95 11.70 -13.80
CA PRO A 62 7.02 11.71 -12.35
C PRO A 62 8.41 11.30 -11.85
N LYS A 63 8.87 11.90 -10.75
CA LYS A 63 10.15 11.54 -10.12
C LYS A 63 10.10 10.20 -9.38
N ASP A 64 8.94 9.91 -8.81
CA ASP A 64 8.69 8.71 -8.01
C ASP A 64 7.38 8.06 -8.46
N MET A 65 7.38 6.74 -8.55
CA MET A 65 6.21 5.93 -8.88
C MET A 65 5.95 4.91 -7.78
N ARG A 66 4.66 4.69 -7.48
CA ARG A 66 4.19 3.74 -6.47
C ARG A 66 3.35 2.65 -7.13
N PHE A 67 3.72 1.41 -6.87
CA PHE A 67 3.08 0.22 -7.41
C PHE A 67 2.60 -0.69 -6.27
N VAL A 68 1.71 -1.60 -6.62
CA VAL A 68 1.38 -2.75 -5.79
C VAL A 68 1.96 -4.02 -6.40
N VAL A 69 2.27 -4.99 -5.55
CA VAL A 69 2.73 -6.31 -6.00
C VAL A 69 1.70 -6.89 -6.99
N GLY A 70 2.19 -7.31 -8.15
CA GLY A 70 1.41 -7.80 -9.28
C GLY A 70 1.19 -6.76 -10.40
N ASP A 71 1.51 -5.49 -10.17
CA ASP A 71 1.40 -4.48 -11.22
C ASP A 71 2.33 -4.77 -12.39
N THR A 72 1.97 -4.22 -13.56
CA THR A 72 2.85 -4.18 -14.72
C THR A 72 3.06 -2.74 -15.14
N LEU A 73 4.31 -2.26 -15.05
CA LEU A 73 4.72 -0.99 -15.63
C LEU A 73 4.91 -1.19 -17.13
N LYS A 74 4.18 -0.41 -17.94
CA LYS A 74 4.34 -0.33 -19.39
C LYS A 74 4.92 1.02 -19.76
N VAL A 75 6.16 1.04 -20.24
CA VAL A 75 6.86 2.24 -20.64
C VAL A 75 6.76 2.40 -22.15
N ILE A 76 6.17 3.50 -22.61
CA ILE A 76 5.97 3.84 -24.02
C ILE A 76 6.94 4.97 -24.34
N ASN A 77 7.94 4.70 -25.18
CA ASN A 77 8.88 5.70 -25.62
C ASN A 77 8.43 6.33 -26.93
N GLU A 78 7.95 7.57 -26.88
CA GLU A 78 7.59 8.36 -28.06
C GLU A 78 8.74 9.30 -28.48
N ASP A 79 9.90 9.19 -27.84
CA ASP A 79 11.08 9.97 -28.22
C ASP A 79 11.86 9.35 -29.38
N GLY A 80 12.64 10.20 -30.05
CA GLY A 80 13.54 9.81 -31.14
C GLY A 80 14.82 9.11 -30.67
N GLU A 81 15.06 9.07 -29.36
CA GLU A 81 16.23 8.44 -28.74
C GLU A 81 15.85 7.21 -27.93
N SER A 82 16.81 6.30 -27.74
CA SER A 82 16.62 5.16 -26.85
C SER A 82 16.79 5.56 -25.40
N HIS A 83 16.00 4.97 -24.53
CA HIS A 83 15.99 5.27 -23.12
C HIS A 83 16.12 4.02 -22.26
N GLN A 84 16.62 4.20 -21.05
CA GLN A 84 16.79 3.13 -20.07
C GLN A 84 16.00 3.43 -18.80
N LEU A 85 15.39 2.41 -18.21
CA LEU A 85 14.77 2.42 -16.88
C LEU A 85 15.13 1.14 -16.13
N GLY A 86 16.14 1.21 -15.27
CA GLY A 86 16.70 0.08 -14.54
C GLY A 86 17.11 -1.03 -15.51
N PRO A 87 16.49 -2.23 -15.44
CA PRO A 87 16.78 -3.33 -16.35
C PRO A 87 16.12 -3.18 -17.74
N LEU A 88 15.19 -2.22 -17.91
CA LEU A 88 14.50 -2.02 -19.17
C LEU A 88 15.31 -1.12 -20.10
N TRP A 89 15.61 -1.63 -21.29
CA TRP A 89 16.04 -0.81 -22.42
C TRP A 89 14.85 -0.60 -23.36
N ILE A 90 14.47 0.66 -23.59
CA ILE A 90 13.33 1.05 -24.42
C ILE A 90 13.83 1.80 -25.66
N PRO A 91 13.89 1.14 -26.83
CA PRO A 91 14.25 1.81 -28.08
C PRO A 91 13.33 2.97 -28.43
N ALA A 92 13.78 3.85 -29.33
CA ALA A 92 12.96 4.94 -29.86
C ALA A 92 11.66 4.39 -30.49
N ASN A 93 10.52 5.03 -30.24
CA ASN A 93 9.20 4.63 -30.74
C ASN A 93 8.79 3.19 -30.37
N ALA A 94 9.30 2.65 -29.25
CA ALA A 94 9.02 1.30 -28.79
C ALA A 94 8.37 1.27 -27.40
N THR A 95 7.87 0.11 -27.00
CA THR A 95 7.27 -0.12 -25.68
C THR A 95 7.99 -1.26 -24.97
N ALA A 96 8.24 -1.09 -23.67
CA ALA A 96 8.77 -2.13 -22.80
C ALA A 96 7.86 -2.33 -21.58
N THR A 97 7.90 -3.52 -20.98
CA THR A 97 7.08 -3.85 -19.81
C THR A 97 7.90 -4.48 -18.71
N LEU A 98 7.68 -4.06 -17.46
CA LEU A 98 8.26 -4.64 -16.25
C LEU A 98 7.16 -5.02 -15.27
N LYS A 99 7.18 -6.26 -14.80
CA LYS A 99 6.24 -6.76 -13.80
C LYS A 99 6.82 -6.56 -12.39
N MET A 100 5.98 -6.07 -11.48
CA MET A 100 6.33 -5.81 -10.08
C MET A 100 6.00 -7.05 -9.25
N GLU A 101 7.01 -7.83 -8.87
CA GLU A 101 6.79 -9.13 -8.22
C GLU A 101 7.03 -9.15 -6.72
N THR A 102 7.89 -8.27 -6.20
CA THR A 102 8.29 -8.24 -4.79
C THR A 102 8.06 -6.87 -4.16
N GLU A 103 7.68 -6.84 -2.88
CA GLU A 103 7.57 -5.61 -2.09
C GLU A 103 8.98 -5.08 -1.78
N GLU A 104 9.36 -3.99 -2.44
CA GLU A 104 10.67 -3.36 -2.28
C GLU A 104 10.66 -1.90 -2.76
N ASN A 105 11.61 -1.11 -2.26
CA ASN A 105 11.87 0.26 -2.70
C ASN A 105 13.14 0.29 -3.55
N TYR A 106 12.96 0.46 -4.85
CA TYR A 106 14.06 0.55 -5.81
C TYR A 106 14.37 2.01 -6.17
N MET A 107 15.63 2.26 -6.47
CA MET A 107 16.10 3.45 -7.18
C MET A 107 16.65 2.97 -8.52
N TYR A 108 15.85 3.08 -9.58
CA TYR A 108 16.28 2.63 -10.90
C TYR A 108 17.02 3.74 -11.62
N GLU A 109 18.16 3.39 -12.22
CA GLU A 109 18.84 4.25 -13.17
C GLU A 109 17.91 4.57 -14.34
N CYS A 110 17.84 5.84 -14.73
CA CYS A 110 17.03 6.26 -15.86
C CYS A 110 17.74 7.30 -16.72
N SER A 111 17.56 7.24 -18.03
CA SER A 111 18.21 8.17 -18.98
C SER A 111 17.38 9.41 -19.29
N PHE A 112 16.11 9.43 -18.87
CA PHE A 112 15.11 10.44 -19.23
C PHE A 112 14.75 11.36 -18.06
N GLN A 113 15.61 11.39 -17.02
CA GLN A 113 15.54 12.37 -15.94
C GLN A 113 16.92 13.00 -15.72
N THR A 114 16.93 14.27 -15.34
CA THR A 114 18.16 15.01 -15.05
C THR A 114 18.95 14.40 -13.89
N GLY A 115 18.25 13.87 -12.88
CA GLY A 115 18.84 13.16 -11.75
C GLY A 115 19.39 11.78 -12.08
N SER A 116 19.15 11.24 -13.28
CA SER A 116 19.52 9.89 -13.72
C SER A 116 18.98 8.72 -12.87
N TYR A 117 18.08 8.97 -11.93
CA TYR A 117 17.44 7.96 -11.09
C TYR A 117 15.97 8.28 -10.87
N MET A 118 15.13 7.23 -10.88
CA MET A 118 13.71 7.30 -10.57
C MET A 118 13.40 6.38 -9.39
N GLY A 119 12.65 6.88 -8.41
CA GLY A 119 12.17 6.09 -7.29
C GLY A 119 11.00 5.20 -7.69
N VAL A 120 11.09 3.91 -7.40
CA VAL A 120 10.03 2.93 -7.63
C VAL A 120 9.74 2.20 -6.34
N THR A 121 8.58 2.48 -5.75
CA THR A 121 8.11 1.87 -4.49
C THR A 121 7.06 0.83 -4.80
N ILE A 122 7.29 -0.44 -4.46
CA ILE A 122 6.32 -1.53 -4.62
C ILE A 122 5.85 -1.93 -3.24
N MET A 123 4.53 -1.98 -3.04
CA MET A 123 3.92 -2.31 -1.75
C MET A 123 2.95 -3.49 -1.87
N GLU A 124 2.68 -4.17 -0.77
CA GLU A 124 1.56 -5.12 -0.75
C GLU A 124 0.19 -4.40 -0.85
N PRO A 125 -0.72 -4.88 -1.73
CA PRO A 125 -2.06 -4.31 -1.82
C PRO A 125 -2.88 -4.64 -0.57
N VAL A 126 -3.68 -3.68 -0.11
CA VAL A 126 -4.69 -3.96 0.91
C VAL A 126 -5.88 -4.61 0.21
N THR A 127 -6.09 -5.90 0.47
CA THR A 127 -7.22 -6.67 -0.05
C THR A 127 -8.27 -6.89 1.05
N TRP A 128 -9.45 -7.39 0.68
CA TRP A 128 -10.46 -7.79 1.67
C TRP A 128 -9.93 -8.87 2.62
N ARG A 129 -9.06 -9.77 2.13
CA ARG A 129 -8.42 -10.81 2.95
C ARG A 129 -7.50 -10.18 3.99
N THR A 130 -6.61 -9.28 3.59
CA THR A 130 -5.68 -8.61 4.52
C THR A 130 -6.44 -7.81 5.58
N ARG A 131 -7.58 -7.19 5.23
CA ARG A 131 -8.46 -6.51 6.18
C ARG A 131 -9.04 -7.49 7.22
N ILE A 132 -9.62 -8.62 6.79
CA ILE A 132 -10.14 -9.63 7.72
C ILE A 132 -9.03 -10.20 8.60
N TYR A 133 -7.85 -10.47 8.03
CA TYR A 133 -6.69 -10.93 8.79
C TYR A 133 -6.28 -9.88 9.84
N GLY A 134 -6.18 -8.61 9.47
CA GLY A 134 -5.85 -7.52 10.39
C GLY A 134 -6.86 -7.41 11.53
N VAL A 135 -8.16 -7.38 11.20
CA VAL A 135 -9.24 -7.32 12.20
C VAL A 135 -9.22 -8.54 13.12
N THR A 136 -9.00 -9.72 12.58
CA THR A 136 -8.95 -10.95 13.38
C THR A 136 -7.71 -10.98 14.26
N PHE A 137 -6.55 -10.64 13.73
CA PHE A 137 -5.28 -10.68 14.44
C PHE A 137 -5.20 -9.63 15.56
N ALA A 138 -5.65 -8.40 15.30
CA ALA A 138 -5.64 -7.32 16.30
C ALA A 138 -6.88 -7.33 17.18
N GLY A 139 -8.07 -7.49 16.58
CA GLY A 139 -9.35 -7.37 17.26
C GLY A 139 -9.72 -8.57 18.12
N PHE A 140 -9.35 -9.80 17.73
CA PHE A 140 -9.70 -10.99 18.53
C PHE A 140 -9.00 -11.00 19.90
N PRO A 141 -7.67 -10.80 20.03
CA PRO A 141 -7.03 -10.72 21.33
C PRO A 141 -7.55 -9.56 22.18
N LEU A 142 -7.78 -8.38 21.57
CA LEU A 142 -8.31 -7.21 22.26
C LEU A 142 -9.74 -7.44 22.78
N GLY A 143 -10.61 -8.02 21.93
CA GLY A 143 -11.97 -8.42 22.30
C GLY A 143 -11.98 -9.47 23.42
N ALA A 144 -11.11 -10.46 23.34
CA ALA A 144 -10.97 -11.49 24.37
C ALA A 144 -10.56 -10.88 25.72
N MET A 145 -9.59 -9.96 25.72
CA MET A 145 -9.20 -9.21 26.92
C MET A 145 -10.37 -8.44 27.51
N PHE A 146 -11.08 -7.65 26.71
CA PHE A 146 -12.23 -6.89 27.18
C PHE A 146 -13.35 -7.77 27.72
N ALA A 147 -13.63 -8.90 27.08
CA ALA A 147 -14.59 -9.88 27.53
C ALA A 147 -14.24 -10.44 28.91
N VAL A 148 -12.98 -10.83 29.12
CA VAL A 148 -12.47 -11.34 30.40
C VAL A 148 -12.57 -10.28 31.50
N TYR A 149 -12.06 -9.06 31.26
CA TYR A 149 -12.13 -7.96 32.24
C TYR A 149 -13.57 -7.60 32.60
N SER A 150 -14.46 -7.56 31.61
CA SER A 150 -15.87 -7.25 31.81
C SER A 150 -16.57 -8.29 32.69
N GLY A 151 -16.21 -9.57 32.53
CA GLY A 151 -16.67 -10.65 33.38
C GLY A 151 -16.16 -10.56 34.82
N LEU A 152 -14.87 -10.24 35.02
CA LEU A 152 -14.24 -10.14 36.35
C LEU A 152 -14.78 -8.95 37.16
N VAL A 153 -14.90 -7.77 36.54
CA VAL A 153 -15.31 -6.52 37.22
C VAL A 153 -16.82 -6.48 37.49
N GLY A 154 -17.64 -7.14 36.67
CA GLY A 154 -19.10 -7.16 36.81
C GLY A 154 -19.65 -8.08 37.90
N GLY A 155 -18.83 -8.91 38.55
CA GLY A 155 -19.26 -9.96 39.47
C GLY A 155 -19.72 -9.51 40.86
N LYS A 156 -19.51 -8.25 41.27
CA LYS A 156 -19.99 -7.74 42.57
C LYS A 156 -21.46 -7.31 42.49
N LYS A 157 -22.39 -8.26 42.65
CA LYS A 157 -23.72 -7.90 43.17
C LYS A 157 -23.53 -7.39 44.61
N ARG A 158 -24.00 -6.17 44.88
CA ARG A 158 -24.09 -5.58 46.22
C ARG A 158 -24.77 -6.61 47.16
N LYS A 159 -24.07 -7.06 48.19
CA LYS A 159 -24.73 -7.57 49.39
C LYS A 159 -25.18 -6.33 50.15
N THR A 160 -26.42 -5.92 50.00
CA THR A 160 -27.05 -4.97 50.93
C THR A 160 -27.26 -5.71 52.26
N PRO A 161 -26.91 -5.10 53.42
CA PRO A 161 -27.28 -5.63 54.73
C PRO A 161 -28.79 -5.61 54.93
#